data_AF-C0ZAU7-F1
#
_entry.id   AF-C0ZAU7-F1
#
_cell.length_a   1.000
_cell.length_b   1.000
_cell.length_c   1.000
_cell.angle_alpha   90.00
_cell.angle_beta   90.00
_cell.angle_gamma   90.00
#
_symmetry.space_group_name_H-M   'P 1'
#
loop_
_entity.id
_entity.type
_entity.pdbx_description
1 polymer ?
#
loop_
_entity_poly.entity_id
_entity_poly.type
_entity_poly.pdbx_seq_one_letter_code
_entity_poly.pdbx_strand_id
1 'polypeptide(L)'
;MKKVVLIAAMTAVLSVGQIAYPIQEVGAATAASYRISYKMPTVNTLEEKEVFHSLLKDALKIKNPHPASTLDKNRKSLTEIVGDLNGTDTPRGFMIDEFVVSKNGYLFALYNEIGILDPVYPQGYDPAAISKQILEQEASGQWGGDLRRKRGEMELKARVDALVQAGYVQPEELKDQLLTKQFVAETLYRMYKKVRPFKGSVAPKDSQSEAVRWAVEVGVPEFQVDAKGYVYPQTQPYYTNSLDFIQLFLPSKKTAAGWEYFQYEVNQDMLLEAVHNYSGQLLYVNNKPLSSHPNYVILSKLPETKKAETQLSASLEPKVMEMVEQVRQEVQKPRVWDWRTDVIRHPSFTKLVSEYRKTKSQKALNQVYQSVKARYNLFDRQDSLQVIKSVLDHIR
;
A
#
# COMPACT_ATOMS: atom_id res chain seq x y z
N MET A 1 65.85 13.26 -53.60
CA MET A 1 64.81 14.23 -53.19
C MET A 1 63.43 13.67 -53.53
N LYS A 2 62.50 13.80 -52.56
CA LYS A 2 61.02 13.69 -52.63
C LYS A 2 60.33 12.30 -52.67
N LYS A 3 59.62 12.05 -51.55
CA LYS A 3 58.24 11.51 -51.35
C LYS A 3 58.00 10.04 -51.77
N VAL A 4 57.79 9.08 -50.84
CA VAL A 4 56.59 8.77 -50.01
C VAL A 4 55.30 8.53 -50.81
N VAL A 5 54.78 7.30 -50.76
CA VAL A 5 53.42 6.81 -50.38
C VAL A 5 53.38 5.30 -50.74
N LEU A 6 53.44 4.35 -49.78
CA LEU A 6 52.35 3.71 -49.00
C LEU A 6 51.33 2.93 -49.86
N ILE A 7 51.29 1.58 -49.73
CA ILE A 7 50.09 0.72 -49.72
C ILE A 7 50.43 -0.66 -49.09
N ALA A 8 49.62 -0.99 -48.08
CA ALA A 8 49.14 -2.30 -47.58
C ALA A 8 50.09 -3.48 -47.33
N ALA A 9 50.03 -4.03 -46.10
CA ALA A 9 49.58 -5.40 -45.87
C ALA A 9 49.26 -5.64 -44.38
N MET A 10 48.20 -6.42 -44.17
CA MET A 10 47.55 -6.73 -42.90
C MET A 10 48.47 -7.33 -41.84
N THR A 11 48.21 -6.94 -40.60
CA THR A 11 48.96 -7.28 -39.40
C THR A 11 48.83 -8.76 -39.03
N ALA A 12 50.00 -9.34 -38.78
CA ALA A 12 50.22 -10.73 -38.42
C ALA A 12 49.83 -11.06 -36.98
N VAL A 13 49.58 -12.35 -36.85
CA VAL A 13 49.21 -13.18 -35.71
C VAL A 13 50.45 -13.47 -34.83
N LEU A 14 50.23 -13.40 -33.51
CA LEU A 14 50.84 -14.17 -32.40
C LEU A 14 52.28 -13.94 -31.91
N SER A 15 52.30 -13.83 -30.57
CA SER A 15 53.24 -14.39 -29.58
C SER A 15 54.59 -13.69 -29.34
N VAL A 16 54.64 -12.91 -28.25
CA VAL A 16 55.81 -12.85 -27.36
C VAL A 16 55.33 -12.69 -25.90
N GLY A 17 55.78 -13.58 -25.03
CA GLY A 17 56.23 -13.24 -23.68
C GLY A 17 55.19 -13.16 -22.56
N GLN A 18 55.01 -14.27 -21.84
CA GLN A 18 54.47 -14.30 -20.49
C GLN A 18 55.37 -13.50 -19.53
N ILE A 19 54.80 -12.52 -18.83
CA ILE A 19 55.28 -12.09 -17.51
C ILE A 19 54.11 -12.30 -16.56
N ALA A 20 54.11 -13.46 -15.90
CA ALA A 20 53.20 -13.75 -14.81
C ALA A 20 53.66 -12.96 -13.60
N TYR A 21 52.98 -11.85 -13.30
CA TYR A 21 52.96 -11.36 -11.94
C TYR A 21 52.19 -12.40 -11.10
N PRO A 22 52.69 -12.81 -9.93
CA PRO A 22 51.91 -13.63 -9.03
C PRO A 22 50.73 -12.78 -8.60
N ILE A 23 49.59 -12.95 -9.26
CA ILE A 23 48.31 -12.72 -8.59
C ILE A 23 48.35 -13.74 -7.47
N GLN A 24 48.69 -13.28 -6.27
CA GLN A 24 48.35 -13.99 -5.06
C GLN A 24 46.92 -14.45 -5.28
N GLU A 25 46.72 -15.77 -5.31
CA GLU A 25 45.45 -16.31 -4.89
C GLU A 25 45.16 -15.56 -3.59
N VAL A 26 44.20 -14.63 -3.67
CA VAL A 26 43.55 -14.12 -2.48
C VAL A 26 42.93 -15.38 -1.93
N GLY A 27 43.70 -16.03 -1.06
CA GLY A 27 43.38 -17.31 -0.48
C GLY A 27 41.94 -17.21 -0.06
N ALA A 28 41.13 -18.15 -0.57
CA ALA A 28 39.70 -18.21 -0.42
C ALA A 28 39.32 -17.49 0.87
N ALA A 29 38.91 -16.22 0.73
CA ALA A 29 38.41 -15.46 1.85
C ALA A 29 37.31 -16.35 2.38
N THR A 30 37.54 -16.94 3.57
CA THR A 30 36.62 -17.86 4.23
C THR A 30 35.24 -17.30 3.98
N ALA A 31 34.47 -17.97 3.11
CA ALA A 31 33.24 -17.42 2.55
C ALA A 31 32.48 -16.86 3.74
N ALA A 32 32.36 -15.54 3.84
CA ALA A 32 31.74 -14.92 4.99
C ALA A 32 30.35 -15.53 5.04
N SER A 33 30.14 -16.47 5.97
CA SER A 33 28.95 -17.30 5.97
C SER A 33 27.84 -16.37 6.38
N TYR A 34 27.12 -15.85 5.38
CA TYR A 34 26.03 -14.95 5.58
C TYR A 34 24.96 -15.73 6.33
N ARG A 35 24.73 -15.37 7.60
CA ARG A 35 23.62 -15.93 8.34
C ARG A 35 22.36 -15.26 7.84
N ILE A 36 21.60 -15.98 7.02
CA ILE A 36 20.30 -15.55 6.53
C ILE A 36 19.22 -16.05 7.47
N SER A 37 18.37 -15.14 7.93
CA SER A 37 17.20 -15.43 8.74
C SER A 37 16.02 -14.59 8.29
N TYR A 38 14.83 -14.89 8.79
CA TYR A 38 13.63 -14.11 8.55
C TYR A 38 12.90 -13.86 9.87
N LYS A 39 12.14 -12.75 9.91
CA LYS A 39 11.23 -12.47 11.01
C LYS A 39 9.81 -12.70 10.52
N MET A 40 9.05 -13.55 11.22
CA MET A 40 7.62 -13.66 10.96
C MET A 40 6.95 -12.32 11.30
N PRO A 41 6.25 -11.69 10.34
CA PRO A 41 5.45 -10.52 10.61
C PRO A 41 4.31 -10.89 11.57
N THR A 42 3.88 -9.92 12.38
CA THR A 42 2.77 -10.06 13.33
C THR A 42 1.69 -9.03 13.05
N VAL A 43 0.47 -9.25 13.54
CA VAL A 43 -0.65 -8.32 13.37
C VAL A 43 -0.37 -6.94 13.97
N ASN A 44 0.46 -6.88 15.01
CA ASN A 44 0.89 -5.62 15.61
C ASN A 44 1.93 -4.87 14.77
N THR A 45 2.64 -5.54 13.85
CA THR A 45 3.57 -4.87 12.92
C THR A 45 2.87 -4.30 11.69
N LEU A 46 1.54 -4.40 11.62
CA LEU A 46 0.74 -4.06 10.43
C LEU A 46 0.36 -2.59 10.38
N GLU A 47 0.13 -1.97 11.53
CA GLU A 47 -0.09 -0.52 11.59
C GLU A 47 1.22 0.25 11.27
N GLU A 48 2.40 -0.31 11.58
CA GLU A 48 3.71 0.32 11.30
C GLU A 48 4.23 0.13 9.86
N LYS A 49 3.73 -0.85 9.10
CA LYS A 49 4.38 -1.24 7.83
C LYS A 49 3.38 -1.34 6.68
N GLU A 50 3.33 -0.30 5.86
CA GLU A 50 2.74 -0.30 4.51
C GLU A 50 3.13 -1.55 3.71
N VAL A 51 4.37 -2.00 3.90
CA VAL A 51 4.97 -3.22 3.34
C VAL A 51 4.09 -4.46 3.58
N PHE A 52 3.44 -4.60 4.74
CA PHE A 52 2.69 -5.81 5.02
C PHE A 52 1.26 -5.80 4.49
N HIS A 53 0.56 -4.66 4.47
CA HIS A 53 -0.75 -4.59 3.79
C HIS A 53 -0.60 -4.89 2.31
N SER A 54 0.45 -4.33 1.70
CA SER A 54 0.79 -4.58 0.31
C SER A 54 1.19 -6.03 0.09
N LEU A 55 2.02 -6.62 0.97
CA LEU A 55 2.32 -8.07 0.96
C LEU A 55 1.05 -8.93 1.03
N LEU A 56 0.12 -8.64 1.94
CA LEU A 56 -1.12 -9.41 2.05
C LEU A 56 -1.95 -9.31 0.79
N LYS A 57 -2.11 -8.10 0.23
CA LYS A 57 -2.85 -7.92 -1.01
C LYS A 57 -2.22 -8.71 -2.16
N ASP A 58 -0.91 -8.60 -2.32
CA ASP A 58 -0.17 -9.26 -3.38
C ASP A 58 -0.15 -10.79 -3.21
N ALA A 59 -0.27 -11.29 -1.97
CA ALA A 59 -0.28 -12.72 -1.65
C ALA A 59 -1.65 -13.41 -1.80
N LEU A 60 -2.73 -12.64 -1.97
CA LEU A 60 -4.09 -13.14 -1.87
C LEU A 60 -4.84 -13.06 -3.20
N LYS A 61 -5.60 -14.12 -3.49
CA LYS A 61 -6.54 -14.15 -4.62
C LYS A 61 -7.96 -13.92 -4.13
N ILE A 62 -8.70 -13.08 -4.83
CA ILE A 62 -10.12 -12.81 -4.54
C ILE A 62 -10.98 -14.01 -5.00
N LYS A 63 -11.73 -14.61 -4.08
CA LYS A 63 -12.66 -15.73 -4.35
C LYS A 63 -14.01 -15.29 -4.90
N ASN A 64 -14.44 -14.08 -4.53
CA ASN A 64 -15.74 -13.53 -4.88
C ASN A 64 -15.59 -12.21 -5.65
N PRO A 65 -14.85 -12.17 -6.78
CA PRO A 65 -14.66 -10.93 -7.53
C PRO A 65 -15.99 -10.40 -8.08
N HIS A 66 -15.99 -9.14 -8.51
CA HIS A 66 -17.05 -8.66 -9.38
C HIS A 66 -17.02 -9.41 -10.72
N PRO A 67 -18.15 -9.54 -11.44
CA PRO A 67 -18.18 -10.19 -12.74
C PRO A 67 -17.16 -9.56 -13.70
N ALA A 68 -16.34 -10.39 -14.36
CA ALA A 68 -15.31 -9.91 -15.29
C ALA A 68 -15.91 -8.98 -16.37
N SER A 69 -17.07 -9.33 -16.92
CA SER A 69 -17.78 -8.50 -17.89
C SER A 69 -18.13 -7.09 -17.39
N THR A 70 -18.37 -6.92 -16.08
CA THR A 70 -18.60 -5.60 -15.47
C THR A 70 -17.28 -4.86 -15.30
N LEU A 71 -16.25 -5.55 -14.81
CA LEU A 71 -14.94 -4.96 -14.58
C LEU A 71 -14.27 -4.52 -15.91
N ASP A 72 -14.30 -5.36 -16.94
CA ASP A 72 -13.70 -5.11 -18.25
C ASP A 72 -14.38 -3.92 -18.96
N LYS A 73 -15.69 -3.75 -18.75
CA LYS A 73 -16.44 -2.61 -19.28
C LYS A 73 -16.05 -1.30 -18.58
N ASN A 74 -15.94 -1.33 -17.26
CA ASN A 74 -15.88 -0.11 -16.46
C ASN A 74 -14.43 0.34 -16.19
N ARG A 75 -13.54 -0.59 -15.85
CA ARG A 75 -12.14 -0.29 -15.51
C ARG A 75 -11.35 0.07 -16.74
N LYS A 76 -10.35 0.94 -16.55
CA LYS A 76 -9.34 1.25 -17.56
C LYS A 76 -7.94 1.07 -16.99
N SER A 77 -7.01 0.72 -17.87
CA SER A 77 -5.60 0.64 -17.50
C SER A 77 -5.05 2.02 -17.16
N LEU A 78 -4.22 2.10 -16.12
CA LEU A 78 -3.47 3.32 -15.78
C LEU A 78 -2.58 3.76 -16.96
N THR A 79 -1.87 2.82 -17.59
CA THR A 79 -1.02 3.08 -18.75
C THR A 79 -1.82 3.60 -19.94
N GLU A 80 -3.00 3.04 -20.20
CA GLU A 80 -3.87 3.49 -21.29
C GLU A 80 -4.36 4.93 -21.05
N ILE A 81 -4.85 5.23 -19.85
CA ILE A 81 -5.35 6.58 -19.52
C ILE A 81 -4.24 7.61 -19.51
N VAL A 82 -3.10 7.32 -18.88
CA VAL A 82 -1.97 8.26 -18.86
C VAL A 82 -1.42 8.45 -20.27
N GLY A 83 -1.33 7.39 -21.06
CA GLY A 83 -0.95 7.46 -22.47
C GLY A 83 -1.88 8.40 -23.24
N ASP A 84 -3.18 8.15 -23.17
CA ASP A 84 -4.19 8.95 -23.87
C ASP A 84 -4.16 10.43 -23.47
N LEU A 85 -4.12 10.73 -22.16
CA LEU A 85 -4.01 12.11 -21.66
C LEU A 85 -2.77 12.83 -22.18
N ASN A 86 -1.70 12.10 -22.48
CA ASN A 86 -0.45 12.62 -23.06
C ASN A 86 -0.36 12.44 -24.58
N GLY A 87 -1.43 11.95 -25.23
CA GLY A 87 -1.46 11.72 -26.67
C GLY A 87 -0.43 10.69 -27.15
N THR A 88 -0.14 9.67 -26.33
CA THR A 88 0.86 8.62 -26.58
C THR A 88 0.35 7.22 -26.24
N ASP A 89 0.91 6.21 -26.88
CA ASP A 89 0.69 4.79 -26.55
C ASP A 89 1.70 4.26 -25.52
N THR A 90 2.79 5.01 -25.32
CA THR A 90 3.95 4.62 -24.50
C THR A 90 4.26 5.74 -23.50
N PRO A 91 3.41 5.93 -22.47
CA PRO A 91 3.66 6.95 -21.45
C PRO A 91 4.98 6.68 -20.74
N ARG A 92 5.73 7.75 -20.46
CA ARG A 92 6.99 7.67 -19.70
C ARG A 92 6.69 7.54 -18.21
N GLY A 93 7.63 6.97 -17.46
CA GLY A 93 7.48 6.77 -16.01
C GLY A 93 7.04 8.02 -15.25
N PHE A 94 7.70 9.17 -15.50
CA PHE A 94 7.35 10.43 -14.83
C PHE A 94 5.91 10.88 -15.08
N MET A 95 5.32 10.57 -16.25
CA MET A 95 3.91 10.91 -16.56
C MET A 95 2.96 10.09 -15.70
N ILE A 96 3.31 8.83 -15.45
CA ILE A 96 2.55 7.94 -14.55
C ILE A 96 2.70 8.43 -13.13
N ASP A 97 3.93 8.72 -12.69
CA ASP A 97 4.22 9.18 -11.33
C ASP A 97 3.47 10.49 -11.01
N GLU A 98 3.52 11.47 -11.91
CA GLU A 98 2.78 12.74 -11.77
C GLU A 98 1.27 12.52 -11.70
N PHE A 99 0.72 11.62 -12.53
CA PHE A 99 -0.71 11.32 -12.51
C PHE A 99 -1.12 10.62 -11.22
N VAL A 100 -0.36 9.61 -10.76
CA VAL A 100 -0.65 8.81 -9.56
C VAL A 100 -0.59 9.65 -8.27
N VAL A 101 0.15 10.75 -8.22
CA VAL A 101 0.10 11.64 -7.04
C VAL A 101 -0.93 12.77 -7.17
N SER A 102 -1.61 12.86 -8.31
CA SER A 102 -2.63 13.87 -8.57
C SER A 102 -4.01 13.48 -8.03
N LYS A 103 -4.88 14.47 -7.88
CA LYS A 103 -6.29 14.23 -7.53
C LYS A 103 -7.03 13.42 -8.58
N ASN A 104 -6.73 13.63 -9.86
CA ASN A 104 -7.31 12.85 -10.94
C ASN A 104 -6.85 11.39 -10.91
N GLY A 105 -5.58 11.14 -10.57
CA GLY A 105 -5.07 9.80 -10.32
C GLY A 105 -5.78 9.12 -9.18
N TYR A 106 -5.98 9.82 -8.06
CA TYR A 106 -6.72 9.30 -6.92
C TYR A 106 -8.16 8.93 -7.28
N LEU A 107 -8.89 9.83 -7.93
CA LEU A 107 -10.27 9.61 -8.34
C LEU A 107 -10.39 8.46 -9.35
N PHE A 108 -9.46 8.38 -10.31
CA PHE A 108 -9.40 7.29 -11.25
C PHE A 108 -9.14 5.94 -10.56
N ALA A 109 -8.17 5.90 -9.64
CA ALA A 109 -7.88 4.70 -8.85
C ALA A 109 -9.07 4.28 -7.99
N LEU A 110 -9.74 5.23 -7.32
CA LEU A 110 -10.93 4.97 -6.52
C LEU A 110 -12.09 4.41 -7.37
N TYR A 111 -12.33 5.00 -8.55
CA TYR A 111 -13.34 4.50 -9.49
C TYR A 111 -13.01 3.07 -9.94
N ASN A 112 -11.76 2.82 -10.34
CA ASN A 112 -11.32 1.49 -10.73
C ASN A 112 -11.48 0.49 -9.58
N GLU A 113 -11.11 0.86 -8.36
CA GLU A 113 -11.23 0.02 -7.18
C GLU A 113 -12.68 -0.43 -6.96
N ILE A 114 -13.64 0.51 -7.02
CA ILE A 114 -15.08 0.21 -6.96
C ILE A 114 -15.52 -0.70 -8.11
N GLY A 115 -15.04 -0.44 -9.33
CA GLY A 115 -15.14 -1.33 -10.50
C GLY A 115 -16.55 -1.57 -11.08
N ILE A 116 -17.62 -1.20 -10.38
CA ILE A 116 -18.99 -1.50 -10.78
C ILE A 116 -19.83 -0.28 -11.17
N LEU A 117 -19.27 0.93 -11.05
CA LEU A 117 -19.96 2.14 -11.51
C LEU A 117 -19.87 2.19 -13.04
N ASP A 118 -20.99 2.50 -13.70
CA ASP A 118 -20.97 2.79 -15.13
C ASP A 118 -20.39 4.20 -15.36
N PRO A 119 -19.51 4.39 -16.36
CA PRO A 119 -18.97 5.70 -16.69
C PRO A 119 -20.08 6.62 -17.24
N VAL A 120 -20.08 7.89 -16.83
CA VAL A 120 -21.10 8.88 -17.21
C VAL A 120 -20.59 9.74 -18.36
N TYR A 121 -20.82 9.29 -19.59
CA TYR A 121 -20.39 10.04 -20.78
C TYR A 121 -21.33 11.21 -21.10
N PRO A 122 -20.79 12.32 -21.65
CA PRO A 122 -21.63 13.40 -22.15
C PRO A 122 -22.47 12.93 -23.34
N GLN A 123 -23.64 13.55 -23.52
CA GLN A 123 -24.56 13.20 -24.61
C GLN A 123 -23.86 13.28 -25.97
N GLY A 124 -24.00 12.21 -26.76
CA GLY A 124 -23.43 12.12 -28.11
C GLY A 124 -21.96 11.68 -28.18
N TYR A 125 -21.29 11.45 -27.05
CA TYR A 125 -19.97 10.83 -27.04
C TYR A 125 -20.09 9.30 -27.11
N ASP A 126 -19.42 8.70 -28.08
CA ASP A 126 -19.29 7.24 -28.22
C ASP A 126 -17.80 6.84 -28.08
N PRO A 127 -17.42 6.15 -26.98
CA PRO A 127 -16.06 5.65 -26.75
C PRO A 127 -15.56 4.72 -27.88
N ALA A 128 -16.45 3.95 -28.50
CA ALA A 128 -16.10 3.02 -29.56
C ALA A 128 -15.77 3.76 -30.86
N ALA A 129 -16.55 4.81 -31.18
CA ALA A 129 -16.33 5.64 -32.36
C ALA A 129 -14.97 6.34 -32.34
N ILE A 130 -14.60 6.98 -31.21
CA ILE A 130 -13.29 7.66 -31.12
C ILE A 130 -12.12 6.67 -31.16
N SER A 131 -12.28 5.48 -30.56
CA SER A 131 -11.26 4.43 -30.61
C SER A 131 -11.06 3.92 -32.03
N LYS A 132 -12.15 3.78 -32.81
CA LYS A 132 -12.08 3.43 -34.23
C LYS A 132 -11.36 4.50 -35.05
N GLN A 133 -11.67 5.78 -34.82
CA GLN A 133 -11.00 6.90 -35.51
C GLN A 133 -9.49 6.94 -35.25
N ILE A 134 -9.05 6.67 -34.01
CA ILE A 134 -7.62 6.57 -33.67
C ILE A 134 -6.94 5.46 -34.48
N LEU A 135 -7.55 4.27 -34.53
CA LEU A 135 -7.00 3.13 -35.27
C LEU A 135 -6.92 3.41 -36.79
N GLU A 136 -7.95 4.05 -37.36
CA GLU A 136 -7.97 4.43 -38.77
C GLU A 136 -6.89 5.49 -39.09
N GLN A 137 -6.71 6.47 -38.20
CA GLN A 137 -5.69 7.51 -38.36
C GLN A 137 -4.28 6.92 -38.27
N GLU A 138 -4.03 6.03 -37.31
CA GLU A 138 -2.74 5.34 -37.15
C GLU A 138 -2.43 4.41 -38.32
N ALA A 139 -3.43 3.69 -38.83
CA ALA A 139 -3.29 2.87 -40.04
C ALA A 139 -2.94 3.71 -41.28
N SER A 140 -3.34 4.98 -41.32
CA SER A 140 -2.98 5.92 -42.39
C SER A 140 -1.60 6.57 -42.22
N GLY A 141 -0.83 6.19 -41.19
CA GLY A 141 0.49 6.76 -40.88
C GLY A 141 0.43 8.13 -40.22
N GLN A 142 -0.76 8.59 -39.83
CA GLN A 142 -0.94 9.84 -39.08
C GLN A 142 -0.99 9.55 -37.58
N TRP A 143 -0.33 10.39 -36.79
CA TRP A 143 -0.36 10.26 -35.35
C TRP A 143 -1.68 10.78 -34.77
N GLY A 144 -2.43 9.91 -34.09
CA GLY A 144 -3.73 10.22 -33.47
C GLY A 144 -3.67 10.98 -32.15
N GLY A 145 -2.62 11.75 -31.88
CA GLY A 145 -2.36 12.36 -30.56
C GLY A 145 -3.49 13.24 -30.01
N ASP A 146 -4.18 14.00 -30.87
CA ASP A 146 -5.31 14.86 -30.45
C ASP A 146 -6.56 14.04 -30.11
N LEU A 147 -6.86 13.02 -30.92
CA LEU A 147 -7.97 12.10 -30.65
C LEU A 147 -7.72 11.29 -29.38
N ARG A 148 -6.48 10.87 -29.14
CA ARG A 148 -6.05 10.21 -27.89
C ARG A 148 -6.28 11.11 -26.68
N ARG A 149 -5.82 12.36 -26.74
CA ARG A 149 -6.04 13.35 -25.65
C ARG A 149 -7.52 13.55 -25.37
N LYS A 150 -8.32 13.75 -26.42
CA LYS A 150 -9.77 13.87 -26.30
C LYS A 150 -10.41 12.62 -25.68
N ARG A 151 -9.98 11.42 -26.07
CA ARG A 151 -10.46 10.17 -25.46
C ARG A 151 -10.08 10.12 -23.98
N GLY A 152 -8.82 10.37 -23.63
CA GLY A 152 -8.33 10.35 -22.25
C GLY A 152 -9.08 11.32 -21.34
N GLU A 153 -9.30 12.56 -21.80
CA GLU A 153 -10.07 13.58 -21.07
C GLU A 153 -11.52 13.15 -20.83
N MET A 154 -12.20 12.62 -21.86
CA MET A 154 -13.58 12.17 -21.76
C MET A 154 -13.73 10.93 -20.89
N GLU A 155 -12.81 9.97 -21.00
CA GLU A 155 -12.78 8.75 -20.18
C GLU A 155 -12.52 9.08 -18.70
N LEU A 156 -11.58 9.98 -18.40
CA LEU A 156 -11.33 10.42 -17.03
C LEU A 156 -12.54 11.18 -16.47
N LYS A 157 -13.07 12.15 -17.23
CA LYS A 157 -14.23 12.93 -16.81
C LYS A 157 -15.45 12.05 -16.53
N ALA A 158 -15.77 11.10 -17.41
CA ALA A 158 -16.93 10.23 -17.24
C ALA A 158 -16.85 9.37 -15.96
N ARG A 159 -15.64 8.98 -15.56
CA ARG A 159 -15.40 8.21 -14.32
C ARG A 159 -15.51 9.08 -13.08
N VAL A 160 -14.98 10.30 -13.13
CA VAL A 160 -15.15 11.29 -12.06
C VAL A 160 -16.62 11.65 -11.90
N ASP A 161 -17.35 11.88 -12.99
CA ASP A 161 -18.78 12.19 -12.97
C ASP A 161 -19.60 11.01 -12.41
N ALA A 162 -19.18 9.76 -12.66
CA ALA A 162 -19.79 8.59 -12.03
C ALA A 162 -19.61 8.56 -10.50
N LEU A 163 -18.44 8.95 -9.99
CA LEU A 163 -18.21 9.08 -8.54
C LEU A 163 -19.07 10.20 -7.92
N VAL A 164 -19.28 11.28 -8.66
CA VAL A 164 -20.18 12.38 -8.27
C VAL A 164 -21.62 11.91 -8.24
N GLN A 165 -22.09 11.23 -9.30
CA GLN A 165 -23.45 10.68 -9.37
C GLN A 165 -23.71 9.65 -8.26
N ALA A 166 -22.70 8.87 -7.86
CA ALA A 166 -22.77 7.95 -6.74
C ALA A 166 -22.77 8.65 -5.35
N GLY A 167 -22.53 9.96 -5.30
CA GLY A 167 -22.48 10.76 -4.08
C GLY A 167 -21.19 10.58 -3.26
N TYR A 168 -20.14 10.01 -3.86
CA TYR A 168 -18.85 9.81 -3.19
C TYR A 168 -17.98 11.08 -3.25
N VAL A 169 -18.15 11.89 -4.30
CA VAL A 169 -17.46 13.15 -4.52
C VAL A 169 -18.49 14.26 -4.72
N GLN A 170 -18.26 15.45 -4.17
CA GLN A 170 -19.11 16.61 -4.45
C GLN A 170 -18.54 17.44 -5.59
N PRO A 171 -19.38 18.04 -6.46
CA PRO A 171 -18.92 18.84 -7.59
C PRO A 171 -18.00 20.00 -7.19
N GLU A 172 -18.29 20.66 -6.06
CA GLU A 172 -17.49 21.79 -5.56
C GLU A 172 -16.07 21.39 -5.15
N GLU A 173 -15.87 20.13 -4.77
CA GLU A 173 -14.55 19.63 -4.40
C GLU A 173 -13.65 19.51 -5.62
N LEU A 174 -14.19 19.36 -6.83
CA LEU A 174 -13.42 19.20 -8.07
C LEU A 174 -12.81 20.52 -8.59
N LYS A 175 -13.17 21.66 -7.99
CA LYS A 175 -12.67 22.99 -8.40
C LYS A 175 -11.18 23.17 -8.10
N ASP A 176 -10.70 22.56 -7.01
CA ASP A 176 -9.29 22.54 -6.65
C ASP A 176 -8.61 21.26 -7.19
N GLN A 177 -7.43 21.43 -7.80
CA GLN A 177 -6.62 20.33 -8.33
C GLN A 177 -5.76 19.65 -7.25
N LEU A 178 -5.63 20.26 -6.06
CA LEU A 178 -4.83 19.68 -4.99
C LEU A 178 -5.50 18.45 -4.38
N LEU A 179 -4.73 17.37 -4.29
CA LEU A 179 -5.10 16.19 -3.51
C LEU A 179 -4.68 16.39 -2.05
N THR A 180 -5.64 16.38 -1.13
CA THR A 180 -5.40 16.53 0.31
C THR A 180 -5.80 15.28 1.08
N LYS A 181 -5.18 15.03 2.25
CA LYS A 181 -5.61 13.95 3.16
C LYS A 181 -7.07 14.10 3.58
N GLN A 182 -7.55 15.33 3.78
CA GLN A 182 -8.96 15.59 4.10
C GLN A 182 -9.88 15.15 2.95
N PHE A 183 -9.55 15.49 1.69
CA PHE A 183 -10.34 15.07 0.53
C PHE A 183 -10.42 13.54 0.44
N VAL A 184 -9.29 12.84 0.60
CA VAL A 184 -9.25 11.36 0.63
C VAL A 184 -10.09 10.80 1.78
N ALA A 185 -10.02 11.40 2.97
CA ALA A 185 -10.83 10.96 4.10
C ALA A 185 -12.33 11.16 3.82
N GLU A 186 -12.73 12.29 3.24
CA GLU A 186 -14.13 12.64 2.99
C GLU A 186 -14.79 11.72 1.96
N THR A 187 -14.10 11.40 0.87
CA THR A 187 -14.58 10.45 -0.14
C THR A 187 -14.74 9.05 0.46
N LEU A 188 -13.73 8.54 1.17
CA LEU A 188 -13.78 7.24 1.84
C LEU A 188 -14.88 7.21 2.93
N TYR A 189 -15.01 8.29 3.71
CA TYR A 189 -16.02 8.38 4.76
C TYR A 189 -17.44 8.32 4.19
N ARG A 190 -17.72 9.02 3.08
CA ARG A 190 -19.04 8.95 2.41
C ARG A 190 -19.38 7.53 1.96
N MET A 191 -18.39 6.78 1.49
CA MET A 191 -18.58 5.40 1.05
C MET A 191 -18.83 4.46 2.22
N TYR A 192 -18.00 4.53 3.27
CA TYR A 192 -17.91 3.46 4.26
C TYR A 192 -18.54 3.78 5.61
N LYS A 193 -18.92 5.02 5.92
CA LYS A 193 -19.49 5.39 7.24
C LYS A 193 -20.71 4.58 7.67
N LYS A 194 -21.49 4.05 6.71
CA LYS A 194 -22.68 3.23 7.02
C LYS A 194 -22.30 1.85 7.57
N VAL A 195 -21.20 1.27 7.09
CA VAL A 195 -20.72 -0.06 7.52
C VAL A 195 -19.62 0.02 8.56
N ARG A 196 -18.90 1.14 8.61
CA ARG A 196 -17.95 1.47 9.67
C ARG A 196 -18.20 2.91 10.14
N PRO A 197 -19.14 3.15 11.05
CA PRO A 197 -19.38 4.51 11.57
C PRO A 197 -18.22 4.97 12.45
N PHE A 198 -18.05 6.28 12.55
CA PHE A 198 -17.15 6.89 13.53
C PHE A 198 -17.71 6.72 14.94
N LYS A 199 -16.89 6.25 15.89
CA LYS A 199 -17.32 6.01 17.28
C LYS A 199 -16.99 7.14 18.23
N GLY A 200 -16.37 8.23 17.75
CA GLY A 200 -16.01 9.36 18.61
C GLY A 200 -14.81 9.08 19.52
N SER A 201 -14.03 8.03 19.26
CA SER A 201 -12.96 7.63 20.19
C SER A 201 -11.67 8.40 20.05
N VAL A 202 -11.50 9.24 19.02
CA VAL A 202 -10.29 10.03 18.78
C VAL A 202 -10.62 11.49 18.49
N ALA A 203 -9.74 12.40 18.91
CA ALA A 203 -9.89 13.85 18.73
C ALA A 203 -8.53 14.50 18.40
N PRO A 204 -7.98 14.29 17.18
CA PRO A 204 -6.75 14.93 16.74
C PRO A 204 -6.83 16.46 16.84
N LYS A 205 -5.71 17.09 17.20
CA LYS A 205 -5.66 18.52 17.53
C LYS A 205 -5.78 19.45 16.34
N ASP A 206 -5.35 18.99 15.17
CA ASP A 206 -5.29 19.73 13.91
C ASP A 206 -6.48 19.47 12.98
N SER A 207 -7.46 18.64 13.36
CA SER A 207 -8.63 18.42 12.53
C SER A 207 -9.94 18.27 13.30
N GLN A 208 -10.93 19.02 12.83
CA GLN A 208 -12.33 18.89 13.25
C GLN A 208 -13.17 18.09 12.24
N SER A 209 -12.58 17.69 11.09
CA SER A 209 -13.30 16.90 10.09
C SER A 209 -13.61 15.51 10.64
N GLU A 210 -14.90 15.18 10.73
CA GLU A 210 -15.37 13.87 11.17
C GLU A 210 -14.78 12.73 10.32
N ALA A 211 -14.60 12.98 9.02
CA ALA A 211 -14.00 12.02 8.09
C ALA A 211 -12.52 11.75 8.43
N VAL A 212 -11.75 12.79 8.75
CA VAL A 212 -10.35 12.62 9.19
C VAL A 212 -10.30 11.87 10.52
N ARG A 213 -11.17 12.20 11.48
CA ARG A 213 -11.25 11.49 12.76
C ARG A 213 -11.64 10.03 12.60
N TRP A 214 -12.57 9.76 11.68
CA TRP A 214 -12.94 8.41 11.28
C TRP A 214 -11.74 7.64 10.73
N ALA A 215 -10.98 8.22 9.81
CA ALA A 215 -9.81 7.57 9.22
C ALA A 215 -8.74 7.24 10.29
N VAL A 216 -8.50 8.17 11.23
CA VAL A 216 -7.63 7.96 12.39
C VAL A 216 -8.15 6.83 13.29
N GLU A 217 -9.44 6.83 13.62
CA GLU A 217 -10.04 5.80 14.47
C GLU A 217 -9.96 4.42 13.82
N VAL A 218 -10.25 4.33 12.52
CA VAL A 218 -10.17 3.07 11.78
C VAL A 218 -8.72 2.58 11.64
N GLY A 219 -7.75 3.50 11.59
CA GLY A 219 -6.35 3.17 11.30
C GLY A 219 -6.04 3.11 9.83
N VAL A 220 -6.71 3.92 9.02
CA VAL A 220 -6.42 4.00 7.58
C VAL A 220 -4.95 4.46 7.42
N PRO A 221 -4.14 3.78 6.59
CA PRO A 221 -2.78 4.22 6.30
C PRO A 221 -2.75 5.68 5.85
N GLU A 222 -1.69 6.41 6.22
CA GLU A 222 -1.50 7.86 6.07
C GLU A 222 -2.22 8.74 7.11
N PHE A 223 -3.03 8.18 8.00
CA PHE A 223 -3.76 8.93 9.04
C PHE A 223 -3.24 8.65 10.46
N GLN A 224 -1.98 8.24 10.61
CA GLN A 224 -1.35 8.05 11.92
C GLN A 224 -1.20 9.39 12.65
N VAL A 225 -1.30 9.34 13.98
CA VAL A 225 -1.20 10.52 14.85
C VAL A 225 0.18 10.56 15.50
N ASP A 226 0.86 11.70 15.42
CA ASP A 226 2.15 11.95 16.07
C ASP A 226 2.02 12.00 17.61
N ALA A 227 3.13 11.90 18.34
CA ALA A 227 3.14 11.89 19.80
C ALA A 227 2.48 13.12 20.45
N LYS A 228 2.34 14.22 19.70
CA LYS A 228 1.73 15.48 20.15
C LYS A 228 0.22 15.52 19.90
N GLY A 229 -0.35 14.56 19.19
CA GLY A 229 -1.78 14.45 18.91
C GLY A 229 -2.20 15.06 17.57
N TYR A 230 -1.27 15.23 16.65
CA TYR A 230 -1.50 15.78 15.32
C TYR A 230 -1.52 14.68 14.26
N VAL A 231 -2.38 14.82 13.26
CA VAL A 231 -2.37 14.03 12.01
C VAL A 231 -1.44 14.72 10.97
N TYR A 232 -0.63 15.70 11.43
CA TYR A 232 -0.04 16.82 10.69
C TYR A 232 0.40 16.45 9.26
N PRO A 233 0.10 17.32 8.27
CA PRO A 233 0.32 17.07 6.86
C PRO A 233 1.75 16.66 6.56
N GLN A 234 1.90 15.52 5.90
CA GLN A 234 2.90 15.41 4.84
C GLN A 234 2.16 15.35 3.51
N THR A 235 2.65 16.19 2.62
CA THR A 235 2.51 16.22 1.17
C THR A 235 1.94 14.95 0.53
N GLN A 236 0.98 15.13 -0.39
CA GLN A 236 0.42 14.13 -1.32
C GLN A 236 0.22 12.72 -0.71
N PRO A 237 -0.98 12.39 -0.19
CA PRO A 237 -1.20 11.06 0.37
C PRO A 237 -0.89 9.97 -0.66
N TYR A 238 -0.09 8.98 -0.26
CA TYR A 238 0.04 7.72 -0.98
C TYR A 238 -1.21 6.86 -0.77
N TYR A 239 -2.28 7.24 -1.46
CA TYR A 239 -3.62 6.70 -1.27
C TYR A 239 -3.76 5.23 -1.68
N THR A 240 -2.81 4.67 -2.45
CA THR A 240 -2.83 3.27 -2.87
C THR A 240 -2.84 2.34 -1.66
N ASN A 241 -2.02 2.63 -0.66
CA ASN A 241 -1.99 1.88 0.60
C ASN A 241 -3.33 1.99 1.35
N SER A 242 -3.98 3.15 1.30
CA SER A 242 -5.30 3.35 1.90
C SER A 242 -6.35 2.50 1.16
N LEU A 243 -6.37 2.51 -0.17
CA LEU A 243 -7.31 1.70 -0.96
C LEU A 243 -7.12 0.20 -0.72
N ASP A 244 -5.87 -0.25 -0.63
CA ASP A 244 -5.51 -1.65 -0.39
C ASP A 244 -5.96 -2.12 1.00
N PHE A 245 -5.72 -1.28 2.01
CA PHE A 245 -6.21 -1.49 3.36
C PHE A 245 -7.74 -1.59 3.39
N ILE A 246 -8.44 -0.69 2.70
CA ILE A 246 -9.91 -0.68 2.62
C ILE A 246 -10.42 -1.96 1.94
N GLN A 247 -9.79 -2.39 0.84
CA GLN A 247 -10.17 -3.60 0.11
C GLN A 247 -10.08 -4.84 1.02
N LEU A 248 -8.96 -4.97 1.73
CA LEU A 248 -8.67 -6.11 2.60
C LEU A 248 -9.53 -6.15 3.87
N PHE A 249 -9.65 -5.01 4.56
CA PHE A 249 -10.06 -4.98 5.97
C PHE A 249 -11.40 -4.29 6.24
N LEU A 250 -12.01 -3.62 5.26
CA LEU A 250 -13.38 -3.11 5.37
C LEU A 250 -14.34 -3.86 4.44
N PRO A 251 -15.66 -3.80 4.72
CA PRO A 251 -16.67 -4.16 3.73
C PRO A 251 -16.59 -3.17 2.56
N SER A 252 -15.91 -3.57 1.50
CA SER A 252 -15.50 -2.72 0.37
C SER A 252 -15.95 -3.25 -0.99
N LYS A 253 -16.55 -4.43 -1.03
CA LYS A 253 -17.23 -4.95 -2.22
C LYS A 253 -18.65 -4.40 -2.28
N LYS A 254 -18.96 -3.56 -3.26
CA LYS A 254 -20.31 -3.02 -3.41
C LYS A 254 -21.26 -4.05 -4.04
N THR A 255 -22.37 -4.35 -3.39
CA THR A 255 -23.44 -5.21 -3.92
C THR A 255 -24.77 -4.46 -3.93
N ALA A 256 -25.81 -5.08 -4.48
CA ALA A 256 -27.18 -4.55 -4.40
C ALA A 256 -27.67 -4.45 -2.94
N ALA A 257 -27.24 -5.36 -2.07
CA ALA A 257 -27.63 -5.40 -0.66
C ALA A 257 -26.86 -4.41 0.23
N GLY A 258 -25.67 -3.98 -0.18
CA GLY A 258 -24.85 -3.08 0.64
C GLY A 258 -23.39 -3.14 0.29
N TRP A 259 -22.54 -3.01 1.31
CA TRP A 259 -21.11 -3.28 1.21
C TRP A 259 -20.81 -4.59 1.94
N GLU A 260 -20.03 -5.45 1.29
CA GLU A 260 -19.62 -6.75 1.79
C GLU A 260 -18.10 -6.85 1.78
N TYR A 261 -17.55 -7.83 2.51
CA TYR A 261 -16.14 -8.15 2.42
C TYR A 261 -15.82 -8.87 1.11
N PHE A 262 -14.69 -8.50 0.49
CA PHE A 262 -14.03 -9.44 -0.40
C PHE A 262 -13.59 -10.68 0.40
N GLN A 263 -13.79 -11.84 -0.19
CA GLN A 263 -13.34 -13.13 0.32
C GLN A 263 -12.04 -13.50 -0.40
N TYR A 264 -11.09 -14.03 0.35
CA TYR A 264 -9.75 -14.32 -0.15
C TYR A 264 -9.39 -15.79 0.05
N GLU A 265 -8.52 -16.28 -0.81
CA GLU A 265 -7.76 -17.51 -0.64
C GLU A 265 -6.27 -17.20 -0.82
N VAL A 266 -5.43 -17.96 -0.10
CA VAL A 266 -3.99 -17.88 -0.29
C VAL A 266 -3.67 -18.55 -1.62
N ASN A 267 -2.94 -17.84 -2.47
CA ASN A 267 -2.33 -18.42 -3.66
C ASN A 267 -0.83 -18.52 -3.40
N GLN A 268 -0.29 -19.75 -3.42
CA GLN A 268 1.08 -20.00 -2.98
C GLN A 268 2.14 -19.34 -3.89
N ASP A 269 1.87 -19.26 -5.20
CA ASP A 269 2.77 -18.60 -6.14
C ASP A 269 2.77 -17.09 -5.92
N MET A 270 1.58 -16.49 -5.74
CA MET A 270 1.41 -15.07 -5.41
C MET A 270 2.06 -14.73 -4.06
N LEU A 271 1.91 -15.58 -3.04
CA LEU A 271 2.54 -15.39 -1.74
C LEU A 271 4.06 -15.48 -1.83
N LEU A 272 4.60 -16.42 -2.61
CA LEU A 272 6.04 -16.52 -2.84
C LEU A 272 6.58 -15.29 -3.56
N GLU A 273 5.88 -14.81 -4.60
CA GLU A 273 6.24 -13.59 -5.32
C GLU A 273 6.17 -12.35 -4.42
N ALA A 274 5.13 -12.22 -3.59
CA ALA A 274 5.03 -11.15 -2.60
C ALA A 274 6.20 -11.21 -1.60
N VAL A 275 6.53 -12.38 -1.06
CA VAL A 275 7.69 -12.54 -0.16
C VAL A 275 9.00 -12.17 -0.86
N HIS A 276 9.15 -12.51 -2.14
CA HIS A 276 10.31 -12.12 -2.93
C HIS A 276 10.41 -10.59 -3.10
N ASN A 277 9.31 -9.93 -3.46
CA ASN A 277 9.24 -8.48 -3.65
C ASN A 277 9.55 -7.70 -2.36
N TYR A 278 9.17 -8.24 -1.21
CA TYR A 278 9.42 -7.64 0.11
C TYR A 278 10.60 -8.27 0.87
N SER A 279 11.42 -9.09 0.21
CA SER A 279 12.56 -9.79 0.80
C SER A 279 13.55 -8.84 1.48
N GLY A 280 13.72 -7.63 0.93
CA GLY A 280 14.59 -6.59 1.49
C GLY A 280 14.24 -6.19 2.92
N GLN A 281 12.96 -6.23 3.28
CA GLN A 281 12.45 -5.85 4.61
C GLN A 281 12.16 -7.07 5.50
N LEU A 282 11.89 -8.23 4.92
CA LEU A 282 11.50 -9.45 5.63
C LEU A 282 12.67 -10.35 6.01
N LEU A 283 13.72 -10.35 5.19
CA LEU A 283 14.92 -11.16 5.40
C LEU A 283 16.01 -10.34 6.07
N TYR A 284 16.84 -11.04 6.83
CA TYR A 284 17.95 -10.48 7.59
C TYR A 284 19.22 -11.22 7.21
N VAL A 285 20.28 -10.44 6.95
CA VAL A 285 21.64 -10.94 6.77
C VAL A 285 22.47 -10.43 7.94
N ASN A 286 23.02 -11.35 8.73
CA ASN A 286 23.79 -11.03 9.94
C ASN A 286 23.02 -10.11 10.90
N ASN A 287 21.74 -10.43 11.15
CA ASN A 287 20.80 -9.69 12.01
C ASN A 287 20.46 -8.26 11.56
N LYS A 288 20.78 -7.87 10.33
CA LYS A 288 20.35 -6.59 9.73
C LYS A 288 19.43 -6.86 8.54
N PRO A 289 18.40 -6.02 8.28
CA PRO A 289 17.54 -6.18 7.12
C PRO A 289 18.36 -6.30 5.84
N LEU A 290 17.96 -7.20 4.94
CA LEU A 290 18.66 -7.46 3.69
C LEU A 290 18.86 -6.16 2.87
N SER A 291 17.85 -5.29 2.83
CA SER A 291 17.89 -3.97 2.19
C SER A 291 18.89 -2.98 2.77
N SER A 292 19.35 -3.19 4.01
CA SER A 292 20.31 -2.28 4.67
C SER A 292 21.77 -2.53 4.27
N HIS A 293 22.04 -3.58 3.49
CA HIS A 293 23.39 -3.92 3.05
C HIS A 293 23.71 -3.23 1.72
N PRO A 294 24.92 -2.66 1.56
CA PRO A 294 25.32 -1.96 0.33
C PRO A 294 25.34 -2.87 -0.91
N ASN A 295 25.52 -4.17 -0.69
CA ASN A 295 25.53 -5.23 -1.69
C ASN A 295 24.21 -6.03 -1.74
N TYR A 296 23.10 -5.42 -1.32
CA TYR A 296 21.73 -5.98 -1.33
C TYR A 296 21.40 -6.78 -2.59
N VAL A 297 21.64 -6.22 -3.78
CA VAL A 297 21.30 -6.84 -5.08
C VAL A 297 22.05 -8.15 -5.33
N ILE A 298 23.26 -8.28 -4.79
CA ILE A 298 24.05 -9.51 -4.91
C ILE A 298 23.57 -10.52 -3.86
N LEU A 299 23.35 -10.07 -2.63
CA LEU A 299 22.86 -10.89 -1.53
C LEU A 299 21.46 -11.47 -1.81
N SER A 300 20.58 -10.72 -2.48
CA SER A 300 19.24 -11.19 -2.85
C SER A 300 19.26 -12.36 -3.84
N LYS A 301 20.35 -12.53 -4.60
CA LYS A 301 20.51 -13.60 -5.59
C LYS A 301 21.09 -14.89 -5.02
N LEU A 302 21.56 -14.88 -3.76
CA LEU A 302 22.16 -16.05 -3.12
C LEU A 302 21.14 -17.20 -2.99
N PRO A 303 21.57 -18.47 -3.18
CA PRO A 303 20.71 -19.64 -2.98
C PRO A 303 20.07 -19.68 -1.59
N GLU A 304 20.80 -19.27 -0.56
CA GLU A 304 20.35 -19.22 0.83
C GLU A 304 19.21 -18.20 1.00
N THR A 305 19.26 -17.09 0.26
CA THR A 305 18.19 -16.07 0.29
C THR A 305 16.92 -16.63 -0.31
N LYS A 306 17.01 -17.23 -1.51
CA LYS A 306 15.86 -17.87 -2.16
C LYS A 306 15.25 -18.98 -1.30
N LYS A 307 16.11 -19.78 -0.64
CA LYS A 307 15.66 -20.79 0.32
C LYS A 307 14.91 -20.17 1.50
N ALA A 308 15.40 -19.06 2.05
CA ALA A 308 14.74 -18.34 3.12
C ALA A 308 13.39 -17.73 2.68
N GLU A 309 13.29 -17.20 1.46
CA GLU A 309 12.03 -16.72 0.86
C GLU A 309 11.00 -17.85 0.78
N THR A 310 11.39 -19.01 0.23
CA THR A 310 10.50 -20.19 0.14
C THR A 310 10.05 -20.67 1.52
N GLN A 311 10.96 -20.73 2.49
CA GLN A 311 10.64 -21.14 3.85
C GLN A 311 9.71 -20.16 4.56
N LEU A 312 9.93 -18.85 4.38
CA LEU A 312 9.08 -17.80 4.93
C LEU A 312 7.67 -17.88 4.30
N SER A 313 7.57 -18.02 2.98
CA SER A 313 6.29 -18.18 2.28
C SER A 313 5.51 -19.38 2.81
N ALA A 314 6.12 -20.57 2.87
CA ALA A 314 5.48 -21.77 3.43
C ALA A 314 5.09 -21.63 4.91
N SER A 315 5.84 -20.84 5.69
CA SER A 315 5.53 -20.56 7.10
C SER A 315 4.40 -19.54 7.27
N LEU A 316 4.21 -18.66 6.30
CA LEU A 316 3.17 -17.64 6.27
C LEU A 316 1.83 -18.19 5.80
N GLU A 317 1.84 -19.05 4.77
CA GLU A 317 0.66 -19.62 4.14
C GLU A 317 -0.47 -20.00 5.13
N PRO A 318 -0.23 -20.82 6.18
CA PRO A 318 -1.31 -21.22 7.09
C PRO A 318 -1.84 -20.10 8.00
N LYS A 319 -1.17 -18.94 8.05
CA LYS A 319 -1.48 -17.82 8.97
C LYS A 319 -2.08 -16.62 8.26
N VAL A 320 -1.88 -16.47 6.95
CA VAL A 320 -2.29 -15.26 6.20
C VAL A 320 -3.76 -14.93 6.44
N MET A 321 -4.65 -15.91 6.32
CA MET A 321 -6.09 -15.68 6.50
C MET A 321 -6.47 -15.35 7.95
N GLU A 322 -5.80 -15.96 8.94
CA GLU A 322 -5.96 -15.61 10.36
C GLU A 322 -5.54 -14.17 10.62
N MET A 323 -4.43 -13.73 10.03
CA MET A 323 -3.96 -12.35 10.15
C MET A 323 -4.94 -11.35 9.54
N VAL A 324 -5.52 -11.66 8.36
CA VAL A 324 -6.55 -10.82 7.73
C VAL A 324 -7.77 -10.69 8.63
N GLU A 325 -8.27 -11.80 9.16
CA GLU A 325 -9.45 -11.78 10.02
C GLU A 325 -9.16 -11.07 11.35
N GLN A 326 -7.99 -11.28 11.93
CA GLN A 326 -7.58 -10.57 13.14
C GLN A 326 -7.59 -9.05 12.92
N VAL A 327 -7.03 -8.55 11.81
CA VAL A 327 -7.10 -7.10 11.49
C VAL A 327 -8.54 -6.64 11.31
N ARG A 328 -9.38 -7.40 10.59
CA ARG A 328 -10.81 -7.07 10.43
C ARG A 328 -11.52 -6.91 11.77
N GLN A 329 -11.18 -7.72 12.77
CA GLN A 329 -11.73 -7.59 14.12
C GLN A 329 -11.14 -6.39 14.87
N GLU A 330 -9.84 -6.12 14.72
CA GLU A 330 -9.21 -4.95 15.36
C GLU A 330 -9.77 -3.62 14.83
N VAL A 331 -9.92 -3.46 13.51
CA VAL A 331 -10.46 -2.22 12.91
C VAL A 331 -11.91 -1.94 13.31
N GLN A 332 -12.63 -2.96 13.83
CA GLN A 332 -13.97 -2.82 14.40
C GLN A 332 -13.96 -2.32 15.85
N LYS A 333 -12.83 -2.13 16.50
CA LYS A 333 -12.75 -1.58 17.87
C LYS A 333 -12.59 -0.05 17.86
N PRO A 334 -13.03 0.66 18.91
CA PRO A 334 -12.62 2.05 19.13
C PRO A 334 -11.11 2.11 19.47
N ARG A 335 -10.49 3.30 19.40
CA ARG A 335 -9.11 3.49 19.85
C ARG A 335 -9.05 4.06 21.27
N VAL A 336 -7.91 3.86 21.95
CA VAL A 336 -7.60 4.59 23.18
C VAL A 336 -7.00 5.95 22.81
N TRP A 337 -7.65 7.03 23.23
CA TRP A 337 -7.17 8.38 22.99
C TRP A 337 -6.71 9.07 24.27
N ASP A 338 -7.56 9.06 25.30
CA ASP A 338 -7.22 9.56 26.62
C ASP A 338 -7.23 8.39 27.61
N TRP A 339 -6.03 7.94 27.98
CA TRP A 339 -5.83 6.87 28.96
C TRP A 339 -6.55 7.11 30.28
N ARG A 340 -6.74 8.38 30.67
CA ARG A 340 -7.42 8.74 31.91
C ARG A 340 -8.89 8.34 31.86
N THR A 341 -9.58 8.68 30.77
CA THR A 341 -11.00 8.41 30.59
C THR A 341 -11.26 6.99 30.09
N ASP A 342 -10.48 6.54 29.12
CA ASP A 342 -10.78 5.34 28.33
C ASP A 342 -10.36 4.06 29.04
N VAL A 343 -9.38 4.16 29.95
CA VAL A 343 -8.82 3.03 30.68
C VAL A 343 -8.87 3.25 32.18
N ILE A 344 -8.20 4.26 32.72
CA ILE A 344 -7.97 4.39 34.18
C ILE A 344 -9.27 4.58 34.96
N ARG A 345 -10.17 5.43 34.47
CA ARG A 345 -11.47 5.73 35.11
C ARG A 345 -12.62 4.93 34.51
N HIS A 346 -12.37 4.19 33.44
CA HIS A 346 -13.42 3.46 32.76
C HIS A 346 -13.89 2.29 33.65
N PRO A 347 -15.22 2.10 33.86
CA PRO A 347 -15.75 1.12 34.81
C PRO A 347 -15.26 -0.31 34.56
N SER A 348 -15.14 -0.71 33.29
CA SER A 348 -14.69 -2.06 32.91
C SER A 348 -13.25 -2.39 33.33
N PHE A 349 -12.40 -1.40 33.57
CA PHE A 349 -11.00 -1.64 33.95
C PHE A 349 -10.68 -1.28 35.39
N THR A 350 -11.59 -0.61 36.10
CA THR A 350 -11.31 -0.03 37.43
C THR A 350 -10.75 -1.05 38.42
N LYS A 351 -11.32 -2.27 38.46
CA LYS A 351 -10.85 -3.35 39.33
C LYS A 351 -9.44 -3.82 38.96
N LEU A 352 -9.19 -4.06 37.67
CA LEU A 352 -7.89 -4.51 37.16
C LEU A 352 -6.79 -3.47 37.38
N VAL A 353 -7.10 -2.20 37.13
CA VAL A 353 -6.19 -1.07 37.36
C VAL A 353 -5.87 -0.94 38.84
N SER A 354 -6.88 -1.04 39.73
CA SER A 354 -6.67 -1.00 41.17
C SER A 354 -5.82 -2.18 41.66
N GLU A 355 -6.07 -3.39 41.15
CA GLU A 355 -5.29 -4.59 41.49
C GLU A 355 -3.82 -4.45 41.06
N TYR A 356 -3.58 -3.99 39.83
CA TYR A 356 -2.23 -3.69 39.38
C TYR A 356 -1.57 -2.61 40.24
N ARG A 357 -2.25 -1.50 40.53
CA ARG A 357 -1.69 -0.41 41.34
C ARG A 357 -1.35 -0.88 42.78
N LYS A 358 -2.12 -1.81 43.34
CA LYS A 358 -1.87 -2.41 44.67
C LYS A 358 -0.72 -3.41 44.66
N THR A 359 -0.67 -4.30 43.67
CA THR A 359 0.27 -5.44 43.66
C THR A 359 1.57 -5.17 42.90
N LYS A 360 1.53 -4.26 41.92
CA LYS A 360 2.58 -4.01 40.92
C LYS A 360 3.07 -5.27 40.22
N SER A 361 2.27 -6.33 40.19
CA SER A 361 2.66 -7.63 39.66
C SER A 361 2.58 -7.69 38.13
N GLN A 362 3.49 -8.45 37.51
CA GLN A 362 3.46 -8.68 36.06
C GLN A 362 2.17 -9.37 35.60
N LYS A 363 1.62 -10.26 36.43
CA LYS A 363 0.35 -10.95 36.15
C LYS A 363 -0.80 -9.95 36.03
N ALA A 364 -0.95 -9.04 36.99
CA ALA A 364 -1.98 -8.01 36.95
C ALA A 364 -1.78 -7.03 35.77
N LEU A 365 -0.52 -6.66 35.48
CA LEU A 365 -0.21 -5.84 34.30
C LEU A 365 -0.64 -6.52 32.99
N ASN A 366 -0.32 -7.80 32.84
CA ASN A 366 -0.72 -8.58 31.66
C ASN A 366 -2.26 -8.66 31.54
N GLN A 367 -2.97 -8.84 32.65
CA GLN A 367 -4.44 -8.84 32.64
C GLN A 367 -5.03 -7.51 32.19
N VAL A 368 -4.48 -6.38 32.67
CA VAL A 368 -4.90 -5.05 32.19
C VAL A 368 -4.64 -4.92 30.69
N TYR A 369 -3.43 -5.26 30.23
CA TYR A 369 -3.06 -5.17 28.81
C TYR A 369 -4.00 -5.98 27.92
N GLN A 370 -4.22 -7.26 28.23
CA GLN A 370 -5.10 -8.11 27.44
C GLN A 370 -6.54 -7.61 27.45
N SER A 371 -7.03 -7.09 28.57
CA SER A 371 -8.38 -6.52 28.66
C SER A 371 -8.51 -5.24 27.82
N VAL A 372 -7.47 -4.39 27.81
CA VAL A 372 -7.44 -3.19 26.97
C VAL A 372 -7.44 -3.58 25.49
N LYS A 373 -6.58 -4.52 25.05
CA LYS A 373 -6.57 -5.03 23.66
C LYS A 373 -7.87 -5.71 23.24
N ALA A 374 -8.55 -6.39 24.16
CA ALA A 374 -9.84 -7.00 23.86
C ALA A 374 -10.91 -5.95 23.50
N ARG A 375 -10.83 -4.75 24.08
CA ARG A 375 -11.81 -3.68 23.88
C ARG A 375 -11.42 -2.65 22.82
N TYR A 376 -10.14 -2.32 22.73
CA TYR A 376 -9.64 -1.21 21.92
C TYR A 376 -8.62 -1.67 20.89
N ASN A 377 -8.63 -0.99 19.74
CA ASN A 377 -7.50 -1.00 18.83
C ASN A 377 -6.49 0.06 19.28
N LEU A 378 -5.35 -0.37 19.81
CA LEU A 378 -4.31 0.54 20.30
C LEU A 378 -3.50 1.08 19.12
N PHE A 379 -3.07 2.34 19.20
CA PHE A 379 -2.03 2.82 18.26
C PHE A 379 -0.73 2.05 18.50
N ASP A 380 0.12 1.90 17.48
CA ASP A 380 1.43 1.23 17.62
C ASP A 380 2.26 1.66 18.83
N ARG A 381 2.40 2.98 19.00
CA ARG A 381 3.13 3.58 20.14
C ARG A 381 2.52 3.24 21.51
N GLN A 382 1.27 2.78 21.54
CA GLN A 382 0.52 2.40 22.73
C GLN A 382 0.55 0.90 22.98
N ASP A 383 0.66 0.08 21.92
CA ASP A 383 0.50 -1.38 21.97
C ASP A 383 1.74 -2.11 22.51
N SER A 384 2.12 -1.77 23.74
CA SER A 384 3.16 -2.49 24.48
C SER A 384 2.89 -2.52 25.98
N LEU A 385 3.31 -3.62 26.61
CA LEU A 385 3.25 -3.78 28.06
C LEU A 385 4.00 -2.66 28.81
N GLN A 386 5.12 -2.19 28.26
CA GLN A 386 5.93 -1.13 28.88
C GLN A 386 5.20 0.22 28.89
N VAL A 387 4.53 0.56 27.79
CA VAL A 387 3.76 1.81 27.69
C VAL A 387 2.57 1.78 28.66
N ILE A 388 1.83 0.67 28.69
CA ILE A 388 0.70 0.51 29.63
C ILE A 388 1.19 0.58 31.07
N LYS A 389 2.30 -0.07 31.41
CA LYS A 389 2.92 0.03 32.73
C LYS A 389 3.19 1.49 33.09
N SER A 390 3.85 2.22 32.20
CA SER A 390 4.19 3.64 32.39
C SER A 390 2.93 4.49 32.61
N VAL A 391 1.89 4.29 31.81
CA VAL A 391 0.60 4.97 31.96
C VAL A 391 -0.01 4.70 33.34
N LEU A 392 -0.10 3.43 33.75
CA LEU A 392 -0.74 3.05 35.01
C LEU A 392 0.02 3.55 36.25
N ASP A 393 1.34 3.71 36.13
CA ASP A 393 2.21 4.22 37.18
C ASP A 393 2.15 5.75 37.32
N HIS A 394 2.01 6.49 36.21
CA HIS A 394 2.19 7.95 36.22
C HIS A 394 0.90 8.76 36.00
N ILE A 395 -0.11 8.21 35.34
CA ILE A 395 -1.38 8.90 35.10
C ILE A 395 -2.35 8.57 36.23
N ARG A 396 -3.00 9.60 36.81
CA ARG A 396 -3.90 9.48 37.98
C ARG A 396 -5.38 9.43 37.64
#